data_AF-A0A651G131-F1
#
_entry.id   AF-A0A651G131-F1
#
_cell.length_a   1.000
_cell.length_b   1.000
_cell.length_c   1.000
_cell.angle_alpha   90.00
_cell.angle_beta   90.00
_cell.angle_gamma   90.00
#
_symmetry.space_group_name_H-M   'P 1'
#
loop_
_entity.id
_entity.type
_entity.pdbx_description
1 polymer ?
#
loop_
_entity_poly.entity_id
_entity_poly.type
_entity_poly.pdbx_seq_one_letter_code
_entity_poly.pdbx_strand_id
1 'polypeptide(L)'
;MHQLKKVFLIILILACTGTGFAQSNETTGGDLMSISPVTDKILMLHIRDGHIITYGLHERPEDNITFHAPTDLERALETNRYTLYSEDDPNYFNGRQPVHTGRKSKGWEYQTEHQDPPFIMQHWIYLELPETLEQGKNYTLSLDNITGNRDSVSFTFDVNRLRSETVRVNMVGFPEDGQKVAYLSHWMGDFHTETHSNGGLNLDDKAGAECRVLDYESREAVFRTTIKKRMGKNERETASDDFPSGNYTNADVWECDFSAFAIPGEYVVAVDGIGHSFPFEIGNDVTREAFYYAMKGLLWQRQGIAVEVEPDSIRPR
;
A
#
# COMPACT_ATOMS: atom_id res chain seq x y z
N MET A 1 -61.62 22.33 -51.94
CA MET A 1 -60.77 23.44 -52.44
C MET A 1 -59.69 23.76 -51.40
N HIS A 2 -58.57 23.03 -51.43
CA HIS A 2 -57.23 23.59 -51.18
C HIS A 2 -56.23 22.52 -51.61
N GLN A 3 -55.51 22.84 -52.68
CA GLN A 3 -54.40 22.06 -53.25
C GLN A 3 -53.19 22.16 -52.31
N LEU A 4 -52.41 21.09 -52.13
CA LEU A 4 -50.97 21.25 -52.02
C LEU A 4 -50.23 20.00 -52.52
N LYS A 5 -49.16 20.28 -53.26
CA LYS A 5 -48.47 19.46 -54.23
C LYS A 5 -47.53 18.43 -53.59
N LYS A 6 -47.40 17.28 -54.26
CA LYS A 6 -46.27 16.35 -54.11
C LYS A 6 -44.96 17.06 -54.44
N VAL A 7 -43.95 16.92 -53.58
CA VAL A 7 -42.55 17.20 -53.91
C VAL A 7 -41.73 15.98 -53.52
N PHE A 8 -41.08 15.40 -54.53
CA PHE A 8 -40.08 14.34 -54.42
C PHE A 8 -38.82 14.90 -53.75
N LEU A 9 -38.31 14.23 -52.71
CA LEU A 9 -36.98 14.50 -52.18
C LEU A 9 -36.03 13.39 -52.64
N ILE A 10 -35.02 13.80 -53.39
CA ILE A 10 -33.94 12.98 -53.95
C ILE A 10 -32.98 12.62 -52.81
N ILE A 11 -32.71 11.32 -52.66
CA ILE A 11 -31.70 10.78 -51.73
C ILE A 11 -30.32 11.02 -52.38
N LEU A 12 -29.50 11.85 -51.75
CA LEU A 12 -28.09 12.04 -52.08
C LEU A 12 -27.26 11.16 -51.12
N ILE A 13 -26.68 10.07 -51.63
CA ILE A 13 -25.76 9.23 -50.86
C ILE A 13 -24.39 9.93 -50.87
N LEU A 14 -24.03 10.54 -49.74
CA LEU A 14 -22.68 11.03 -49.50
C LEU A 14 -21.88 9.92 -48.82
N ALA A 15 -20.97 9.29 -49.57
CA ALA A 15 -19.98 8.37 -49.01
C ALA A 15 -18.97 9.18 -48.19
N CYS A 16 -19.19 9.26 -46.88
CA CYS A 16 -18.19 9.73 -45.92
C CYS A 16 -17.25 8.56 -45.64
N THR A 17 -16.07 8.58 -46.25
CA THR A 17 -14.93 7.76 -45.82
C THR A 17 -14.59 8.18 -44.40
N GLY A 18 -14.97 7.34 -43.43
CA GLY A 18 -14.61 7.53 -42.03
C GLY A 18 -13.11 7.54 -41.89
N THR A 19 -12.55 8.71 -41.61
CA THR A 19 -11.27 8.86 -40.96
C THR A 19 -11.34 8.06 -39.66
N GLY A 20 -10.51 7.02 -39.56
CA GLY A 20 -10.35 6.25 -38.34
C GLY A 20 -10.05 7.22 -37.21
N PHE A 21 -10.96 7.32 -36.26
CA PHE A 21 -10.59 7.76 -34.92
C PHE A 21 -9.60 6.72 -34.44
N ALA A 22 -8.34 7.12 -34.28
CA ALA A 22 -7.40 6.36 -33.49
C ALA A 22 -8.05 6.23 -32.12
N GLN A 23 -8.51 5.01 -31.81
CA GLN A 23 -8.82 4.59 -30.46
C GLN A 23 -7.57 4.96 -29.67
N SER A 24 -7.69 5.89 -28.72
CA SER A 24 -6.64 6.05 -27.71
C SER A 24 -6.35 4.65 -27.21
N ASN A 25 -5.09 4.22 -27.23
CA ASN A 25 -4.68 3.04 -26.50
C ASN A 25 -5.09 3.32 -25.05
N GLU A 26 -6.24 2.80 -24.64
CA GLU A 26 -6.57 2.70 -23.24
C GLU A 26 -5.46 1.84 -22.66
N THR A 27 -4.62 2.46 -21.85
CA THR A 27 -3.57 1.78 -21.10
C THR A 27 -4.25 0.72 -20.25
N THR A 28 -4.21 -0.52 -20.71
CA THR A 28 -4.79 -1.68 -20.04
C THR A 28 -3.91 -2.03 -18.84
N GLY A 29 -4.45 -1.90 -17.63
CA GLY A 29 -3.78 -2.34 -16.41
C GLY A 29 -4.26 -1.58 -15.17
N GLY A 30 -4.02 -2.14 -14.00
CA GLY A 30 -4.41 -1.51 -12.74
C GLY A 30 -3.66 -0.20 -12.47
N ASP A 31 -4.20 0.61 -11.57
CA ASP A 31 -3.63 1.89 -11.18
C ASP A 31 -2.50 1.71 -10.17
N LEU A 32 -1.33 2.30 -10.45
CA LEU A 32 -0.29 2.44 -9.43
C LEU A 32 -0.76 3.43 -8.37
N MET A 33 -0.91 2.94 -7.14
CA MET A 33 -1.31 3.73 -5.98
C MET A 33 -0.11 4.32 -5.27
N SER A 34 0.96 3.53 -5.11
CA SER A 34 2.18 3.96 -4.43
C SER A 34 3.36 3.07 -4.74
N ILE A 35 4.56 3.63 -4.58
CA ILE A 35 5.80 2.88 -4.43
C ILE A 35 6.37 3.16 -3.04
N SER A 36 6.90 2.14 -2.38
CA SER A 36 7.49 2.27 -1.05
C SER A 36 8.61 1.25 -0.85
N PRO A 37 9.63 1.55 -0.02
CA PRO A 37 10.65 0.57 0.33
C PRO A 37 10.10 -0.47 1.32
N VAL A 38 10.42 -1.74 1.10
CA VAL A 38 10.42 -2.78 2.13
C VAL A 38 11.76 -2.77 2.86
N THR A 39 12.84 -2.60 2.08
CA THR A 39 14.21 -2.29 2.50
C THR A 39 14.87 -1.39 1.44
N ASP A 40 16.12 -1.01 1.64
CA ASP A 40 16.99 -0.40 0.63
C ASP A 40 17.30 -1.33 -0.54
N LYS A 41 16.97 -2.62 -0.45
CA LYS A 41 17.15 -3.58 -1.54
C LYS A 41 15.84 -4.08 -2.13
N ILE A 42 14.70 -3.84 -1.49
CA ILE A 42 13.39 -4.31 -1.96
C ILE A 42 12.41 -3.14 -2.06
N LEU A 43 11.91 -2.89 -3.27
CA LEU A 43 10.81 -1.97 -3.52
C LEU A 43 9.48 -2.71 -3.56
N MET A 44 8.41 -2.06 -3.12
CA MET A 44 7.04 -2.57 -3.18
C MET A 44 6.16 -1.58 -3.94
N LEU A 45 5.57 -2.04 -5.03
CA LEU A 45 4.56 -1.33 -5.81
C LEU A 45 3.18 -1.79 -5.33
N HIS A 46 2.30 -0.85 -5.03
CA HIS A 46 0.89 -1.13 -4.73
C HIS A 46 0.04 -0.74 -5.93
N ILE A 47 -0.63 -1.72 -6.53
CA ILE A 47 -1.47 -1.58 -7.72
C ILE A 47 -2.91 -1.99 -7.37
N ARG A 48 -3.91 -1.27 -7.88
CA ARG A 48 -5.33 -1.62 -7.74
C ARG A 48 -5.96 -1.87 -9.11
N ASP A 49 -6.74 -2.93 -9.22
CA ASP A 49 -7.41 -3.30 -10.47
C ASP A 49 -8.66 -2.45 -10.76
N GLY A 50 -8.99 -1.48 -9.90
CA GLY A 50 -10.12 -0.57 -10.08
C GLY A 50 -10.84 -0.19 -8.79
N HIS A 51 -12.14 0.10 -8.91
CA HIS A 51 -13.02 0.53 -7.81
C HIS A 51 -14.51 0.27 -8.15
N ILE A 52 -15.32 0.06 -7.13
CA ILE A 52 -16.77 -0.11 -7.15
C ILE A 52 -17.42 1.08 -6.42
N ILE A 53 -18.17 1.89 -7.16
CA ILE A 53 -19.09 2.85 -6.55
C ILE A 53 -20.30 2.07 -6.07
N THR A 54 -20.45 2.00 -4.75
CA THR A 54 -21.54 1.24 -4.12
C THR A 54 -22.86 2.00 -4.21
N TYR A 55 -23.95 1.26 -4.42
CA TYR A 55 -25.32 1.77 -4.41
C TYR A 55 -25.63 2.65 -3.17
N GLY A 56 -26.39 3.71 -3.40
CA GLY A 56 -26.79 4.72 -2.42
C GLY A 56 -28.12 4.42 -1.70
N LEU A 57 -28.68 5.46 -1.08
CA LEU A 57 -29.97 5.37 -0.39
C LEU A 57 -31.10 5.18 -1.42
N HIS A 58 -31.93 4.16 -1.21
CA HIS A 58 -33.01 3.73 -2.13
C HIS A 58 -32.57 3.07 -3.43
N GLU A 59 -31.28 2.78 -3.59
CA GLU A 59 -30.73 1.97 -4.69
C GLU A 59 -30.54 0.51 -4.23
N ARG A 60 -30.30 -0.39 -5.19
CA ARG A 60 -30.09 -1.83 -4.98
C ARG A 60 -28.65 -2.22 -5.27
N PRO A 61 -28.17 -3.37 -4.79
CA PRO A 61 -26.83 -3.86 -5.12
C PRO A 61 -26.53 -3.95 -6.62
N GLU A 62 -27.56 -4.18 -7.45
CA GLU A 62 -27.42 -4.20 -8.91
C GLU A 62 -27.03 -2.84 -9.51
N ASP A 63 -27.24 -1.74 -8.76
CA ASP A 63 -26.92 -0.38 -9.19
C ASP A 63 -25.46 0.01 -8.94
N ASN A 64 -24.63 -0.91 -8.42
CA ASN A 64 -23.19 -0.70 -8.32
C ASN A 64 -22.56 -0.36 -9.67
N ILE A 65 -21.68 0.64 -9.70
CA ILE A 65 -20.88 0.97 -10.89
C ILE A 65 -19.47 0.43 -10.68
N THR A 66 -19.07 -0.54 -11.49
CA THR A 66 -17.75 -1.15 -11.41
C THR A 66 -16.80 -0.59 -12.47
N PHE A 67 -15.68 -0.05 -12.03
CA PHE A 67 -14.53 0.28 -12.86
C PHE A 67 -13.49 -0.83 -12.65
N HIS A 68 -13.19 -1.58 -13.70
CA HIS A 68 -12.30 -2.74 -13.62
C HIS A 68 -11.31 -2.75 -14.77
N ALA A 69 -10.03 -2.56 -14.43
CA ALA A 69 -8.87 -2.61 -15.30
C ALA A 69 -7.84 -3.55 -14.65
N PRO A 70 -7.98 -4.88 -14.83
CA PRO A 70 -7.13 -5.84 -14.14
C PRO A 70 -5.67 -5.72 -14.57
N THR A 71 -4.77 -5.86 -13.59
CA THR A 71 -3.33 -5.92 -13.83
C THR A 71 -2.94 -7.24 -14.49
N ASP A 72 -2.14 -7.20 -15.56
CA ASP A 72 -1.53 -8.42 -16.12
C ASP A 72 -0.45 -8.93 -15.15
N LEU A 73 -0.82 -9.95 -14.36
CA LEU A 73 0.02 -10.46 -13.28
C LEU A 73 1.22 -11.26 -13.77
N GLU A 74 1.12 -11.90 -14.95
CA GLU A 74 2.25 -12.62 -15.53
C GLU A 74 3.32 -11.61 -15.95
N ARG A 75 2.91 -10.54 -16.65
CA ARG A 75 3.81 -9.43 -17.02
C ARG A 75 4.36 -8.72 -15.78
N ALA A 76 3.53 -8.46 -14.78
CA ALA A 76 3.97 -7.75 -13.56
C ALA A 76 5.04 -8.52 -12.77
N LEU A 77 5.17 -9.83 -12.98
CA LEU A 77 6.21 -10.67 -12.37
C LEU A 77 7.45 -10.84 -13.26
N GLU A 78 7.50 -10.27 -14.47
CA GLU A 78 8.71 -10.29 -15.30
C GLU A 78 9.69 -9.19 -14.86
N THR A 79 10.90 -9.54 -14.44
CA THR A 79 11.92 -8.57 -14.00
C THR A 79 12.31 -7.57 -15.08
N ASN A 80 12.29 -7.97 -16.35
CA ASN A 80 12.68 -7.14 -17.49
C ASN A 80 11.69 -6.01 -17.83
N ARG A 81 10.53 -5.97 -17.17
CA ARG A 81 9.54 -4.88 -17.27
C ARG A 81 9.90 -3.67 -16.43
N TYR A 82 10.84 -3.84 -15.51
CA TYR A 82 11.26 -2.81 -14.58
C TYR A 82 12.69 -2.41 -14.88
N THR A 83 12.97 -1.12 -14.87
CA THR A 83 14.34 -0.60 -14.92
C THR A 83 14.45 0.60 -13.99
N LEU A 84 15.32 0.48 -12.98
CA LEU A 84 15.61 1.54 -12.03
C LEU A 84 16.83 2.32 -12.51
N TYR A 85 16.68 3.63 -12.62
CA TYR A 85 17.71 4.58 -13.03
C TYR A 85 17.96 5.60 -11.92
N SER A 86 19.19 6.09 -11.82
CA SER A 86 19.54 7.23 -10.96
C SER A 86 20.69 8.02 -11.58
N GLU A 87 20.58 9.35 -11.57
CA GLU A 87 21.67 10.24 -12.02
C GLU A 87 22.75 10.42 -10.95
N ASP A 88 22.37 10.25 -9.68
CA ASP A 88 23.21 10.55 -8.52
C ASP A 88 23.69 9.32 -7.76
N ASP A 89 23.25 8.11 -8.13
CA ASP A 89 23.76 6.82 -7.65
C ASP A 89 24.51 6.06 -8.78
N PRO A 90 25.85 5.91 -8.68
CA PRO A 90 26.65 5.20 -9.68
C PRO A 90 26.22 3.76 -9.95
N ASN A 91 25.60 3.08 -8.98
CA ASN A 91 25.13 1.70 -9.14
C ASN A 91 23.98 1.59 -10.16
N TYR A 92 23.21 2.67 -10.32
CA TYR A 92 22.02 2.73 -11.19
C TYR A 92 22.15 3.73 -12.34
N PHE A 93 23.33 4.32 -12.55
CA PHE A 93 23.57 5.29 -13.62
C PHE A 93 23.26 4.77 -15.02
N ASN A 94 23.48 3.48 -15.29
CA ASN A 94 23.18 2.88 -16.60
C ASN A 94 21.81 2.17 -16.65
N GLY A 95 20.98 2.34 -15.62
CA GLY A 95 19.76 1.57 -15.43
C GLY A 95 20.05 0.12 -15.01
N ARG A 96 19.31 -0.40 -14.04
CA ARG A 96 19.36 -1.82 -13.68
C ARG A 96 17.97 -2.40 -13.49
N GLN A 97 17.82 -3.66 -13.88
CA GLN A 97 16.60 -4.42 -13.66
C GLN A 97 16.66 -5.08 -12.27
N PRO A 98 15.50 -5.32 -11.63
CA PRO A 98 15.41 -6.19 -10.47
C PRO A 98 15.97 -7.59 -10.76
N VAL A 99 16.53 -8.24 -9.76
CA VAL A 99 17.03 -9.62 -9.84
C VAL A 99 15.95 -10.65 -9.51
N HIS A 100 14.91 -10.24 -8.78
CA HIS A 100 13.78 -11.09 -8.44
C HIS A 100 12.51 -10.26 -8.30
N THR A 101 11.38 -10.93 -8.50
CA THR A 101 10.03 -10.38 -8.41
C THR A 101 9.14 -11.33 -7.61
N GLY A 102 8.14 -10.78 -6.94
CA GLY A 102 7.12 -11.57 -6.27
C GLY A 102 5.91 -10.70 -5.96
N ARG A 103 4.86 -11.31 -5.43
CA ARG A 103 3.56 -10.68 -5.27
C ARG A 103 2.81 -11.14 -4.04
N LYS A 104 2.05 -10.21 -3.48
CA LYS A 104 0.91 -10.47 -2.60
C LYS A 104 -0.34 -9.85 -3.19
N SER A 105 -1.48 -10.52 -3.09
CA SER A 105 -2.76 -9.98 -3.56
C SER A 105 -3.86 -10.16 -2.52
N LYS A 106 -4.78 -9.21 -2.48
CA LYS A 106 -5.95 -9.22 -1.59
C LYS A 106 -7.15 -8.66 -2.33
N GLY A 107 -8.35 -9.13 -1.99
CA GLY A 107 -9.55 -8.40 -2.37
C GLY A 107 -9.55 -7.02 -1.73
N TRP A 108 -10.01 -6.03 -2.48
CA TRP A 108 -10.10 -4.64 -2.07
C TRP A 108 -11.55 -4.27 -1.81
N GLU A 109 -12.38 -4.43 -2.83
CA GLU A 109 -13.80 -4.13 -2.77
C GLU A 109 -14.61 -5.30 -3.27
N TYR A 110 -15.78 -5.48 -2.67
CA TYR A 110 -16.63 -6.63 -2.88
C TYR A 110 -18.00 -6.14 -3.24
N GLN A 111 -18.62 -6.82 -4.20
CA GLN A 111 -20.03 -6.68 -4.49
C GLN A 111 -20.73 -8.02 -4.36
N THR A 112 -21.97 -8.11 -4.80
CA THR A 112 -22.71 -9.38 -4.70
C THR A 112 -22.05 -10.44 -5.57
N GLU A 113 -22.10 -11.70 -5.13
CA GLU A 113 -21.54 -12.84 -5.86
C GLU A 113 -22.18 -13.08 -7.24
N HIS A 114 -23.27 -12.37 -7.55
CA HIS A 114 -23.98 -12.43 -8.82
C HIS A 114 -23.51 -11.38 -9.85
N GLN A 115 -22.65 -10.43 -9.45
CA GLN A 115 -22.05 -9.44 -10.35
C GLN A 115 -20.66 -9.88 -10.82
N ASP A 116 -20.25 -9.38 -11.99
CA ASP A 116 -18.96 -9.70 -12.61
C ASP A 116 -18.13 -8.42 -12.83
N PRO A 117 -16.93 -8.30 -12.24
CA PRO A 117 -16.34 -9.23 -11.27
C PRO A 117 -17.02 -9.13 -9.88
N PRO A 118 -17.07 -10.20 -9.08
CA PRO A 118 -17.66 -10.15 -7.73
C PRO A 118 -16.81 -9.33 -6.74
N PHE A 119 -15.55 -9.07 -7.07
CA PHE A 119 -14.63 -8.25 -6.27
C PHE A 119 -13.55 -7.62 -7.15
N ILE A 120 -12.98 -6.52 -6.67
CA ILE A 120 -11.77 -5.89 -7.20
C ILE A 120 -10.57 -6.32 -6.39
N MET A 121 -9.46 -6.61 -7.06
CA MET A 121 -8.21 -6.98 -6.42
C MET A 121 -7.26 -5.79 -6.27
N GLN A 122 -6.36 -5.92 -5.30
CA GLN A 122 -5.17 -5.10 -5.17
C GLN A 122 -3.94 -6.00 -5.02
N HIS A 123 -2.81 -5.50 -5.53
CA HIS A 123 -1.57 -6.23 -5.71
C HIS A 123 -0.42 -5.44 -5.09
N TRP A 124 0.45 -6.14 -4.36
CA TRP A 124 1.74 -5.64 -3.94
C TRP A 124 2.80 -6.42 -4.71
N ILE A 125 3.48 -5.77 -5.63
CA ILE A 125 4.58 -6.35 -6.41
C ILE A 125 5.90 -5.96 -5.74
N TYR A 126 6.71 -6.95 -5.41
CA TYR A 126 8.01 -6.78 -4.77
C TYR A 126 9.10 -6.93 -5.80
N LEU A 127 10.04 -5.99 -5.81
CA LEU A 127 11.19 -5.96 -6.71
C LEU A 127 12.47 -6.01 -5.85
N GLU A 128 13.21 -7.11 -5.90
CA GLU A 128 14.55 -7.15 -5.31
C GLU A 128 15.56 -6.56 -6.27
N LEU A 129 16.26 -5.55 -5.80
CA LEU A 129 17.24 -4.80 -6.56
C LEU A 129 18.62 -5.47 -6.49
N PRO A 130 19.45 -5.31 -7.54
CA PRO A 130 20.80 -5.89 -7.55
C PRO A 130 21.75 -5.22 -6.53
N GLU A 131 21.54 -3.95 -6.21
CA GLU A 131 22.34 -3.16 -5.27
C GLU A 131 21.41 -2.50 -4.22
N THR A 132 21.96 -1.93 -3.15
CA THR A 132 21.17 -1.16 -2.18
C THR A 132 20.98 0.27 -2.65
N LEU A 133 19.80 0.84 -2.41
CA LEU A 133 19.52 2.26 -2.56
C LEU A 133 20.32 3.07 -1.52
N GLU A 134 20.81 4.24 -1.93
CA GLU A 134 21.59 5.14 -1.11
C GLU A 134 20.73 6.30 -0.58
N GLN A 135 20.92 6.63 0.68
CA GLN A 135 20.20 7.71 1.37
C GLN A 135 20.36 9.05 0.64
N GLY A 136 19.23 9.72 0.38
CA GLY A 136 19.13 11.03 -0.25
C GLY A 136 19.23 11.03 -1.78
N LYS A 137 19.45 9.87 -2.41
CA LYS A 137 19.54 9.76 -3.88
C LYS A 137 18.18 9.70 -4.54
N ASN A 138 18.14 10.05 -5.82
CA ASN A 138 16.93 10.13 -6.62
C ASN A 138 16.89 8.98 -7.62
N TYR A 139 15.78 8.26 -7.63
CA TYR A 139 15.57 7.11 -8.48
C TYR A 139 14.33 7.30 -9.35
N THR A 140 14.40 6.80 -10.58
CA THR A 140 13.27 6.69 -11.49
C THR A 140 13.10 5.24 -11.89
N LEU A 141 11.95 4.66 -11.57
CA LEU A 141 11.56 3.30 -11.96
C LEU A 141 10.67 3.37 -13.20
N SER A 142 11.12 2.78 -14.30
CA SER A 142 10.29 2.50 -15.48
C SER A 142 9.41 1.27 -15.24
N LEU A 143 8.18 1.30 -15.75
CA LEU A 143 7.10 0.35 -15.47
C LEU A 143 6.52 -0.32 -16.74
N ASP A 144 7.25 -0.33 -17.87
CA ASP A 144 6.91 -0.95 -19.18
C ASP A 144 5.48 -1.53 -19.34
N ASN A 145 4.47 -0.65 -19.38
CA ASN A 145 3.05 -1.00 -19.52
C ASN A 145 2.53 -2.03 -18.50
N ILE A 146 2.97 -1.94 -17.24
CA ILE A 146 2.42 -2.73 -16.11
C ILE A 146 1.21 -2.03 -15.49
N THR A 147 1.20 -0.69 -15.48
CA THR A 147 0.16 0.11 -14.82
C THR A 147 -0.59 0.97 -15.82
N GLY A 148 -1.89 1.15 -15.61
CA GLY A 148 -2.77 1.89 -16.50
C GLY A 148 -2.57 3.41 -16.47
N ASN A 149 -2.05 3.94 -15.34
CA ASN A 149 -2.00 5.37 -15.09
C ASN A 149 -0.59 6.00 -15.18
N ARG A 150 0.47 5.19 -15.23
CA ARG A 150 1.87 5.67 -15.22
C ARG A 150 2.79 4.70 -15.96
N ASP A 151 3.75 5.24 -16.70
CA ASP A 151 4.82 4.45 -17.32
C ASP A 151 6.12 4.48 -16.50
N SER A 152 6.22 5.42 -15.55
CA SER A 152 7.35 5.54 -14.65
C SER A 152 6.98 6.25 -13.35
N VAL A 153 7.81 6.08 -12.32
CA VAL A 153 7.69 6.77 -11.04
C VAL A 153 9.07 7.20 -10.55
N SER A 154 9.18 8.44 -10.10
CA SER A 154 10.39 8.98 -9.47
C SER A 154 10.20 9.16 -7.98
N PHE A 155 11.23 8.86 -7.20
CA PHE A 155 11.23 9.03 -5.74
C PHE A 155 12.66 9.29 -5.22
N THR A 156 12.76 9.94 -4.08
CA THR A 156 14.03 10.09 -3.34
C THR A 156 14.09 9.05 -2.24
N PHE A 157 15.15 8.23 -2.19
CA PHE A 157 15.31 7.27 -1.10
C PHE A 157 15.78 7.99 0.18
N ASP A 158 14.84 8.43 1.00
CA ASP A 158 15.12 9.07 2.28
C ASP A 158 14.37 8.34 3.41
N VAL A 159 15.09 7.57 4.23
CA VAL A 159 14.46 6.77 5.30
C VAL A 159 13.74 7.61 6.37
N ASN A 160 14.01 8.92 6.44
CA ASN A 160 13.33 9.82 7.37
C ASN A 160 11.98 10.33 6.83
N ARG A 161 11.72 10.13 5.52
CA ARG A 161 10.55 10.64 4.81
C ARG A 161 9.77 9.60 4.01
N LEU A 162 10.40 8.47 3.69
CA LEU A 162 9.75 7.34 3.05
C LEU A 162 9.21 6.38 4.11
N ARG A 163 7.89 6.23 4.11
CA ARG A 163 7.22 5.24 4.93
C ARG A 163 7.50 3.84 4.39
N SER A 164 7.78 2.91 5.28
CA SER A 164 7.89 1.48 4.98
C SER A 164 6.83 0.70 5.76
N GLU A 165 6.10 -0.20 5.09
CA GLU A 165 5.17 -1.14 5.74
C GLU A 165 5.88 -2.14 6.68
N THR A 166 7.20 -2.27 6.53
CA THR A 166 8.04 -3.11 7.38
C THR A 166 8.03 -2.59 8.82
N VAL A 167 8.03 -1.26 9.02
CA VAL A 167 8.13 -0.65 10.36
C VAL A 167 6.73 -0.38 10.92
N ARG A 168 6.36 -1.13 11.97
CA ARG A 168 5.02 -1.10 12.57
C ARG A 168 5.07 -0.62 14.00
N VAL A 169 4.13 0.25 14.35
CA VAL A 169 3.97 0.85 15.67
C VAL A 169 2.50 0.79 16.08
N ASN A 170 2.21 1.03 17.36
CA ASN A 170 0.86 1.38 17.78
C ASN A 170 0.56 2.79 17.24
N MET A 171 -0.33 2.89 16.24
CA MET A 171 -0.67 4.16 15.60
C MET A 171 -1.51 5.09 16.49
N VAL A 172 -2.09 4.58 17.59
CA VAL A 172 -2.75 5.44 18.59
C VAL A 172 -1.69 6.18 19.41
N GLY A 173 -0.61 5.51 19.78
CA GLY A 173 0.46 6.08 20.58
C GLY A 173 0.89 5.25 21.78
N PHE A 174 1.72 5.86 22.63
CA PHE A 174 2.30 5.24 23.81
C PHE A 174 2.25 6.17 25.03
N PRO A 175 2.02 5.64 26.25
CA PRO A 175 2.15 6.43 27.47
C PRO A 175 3.61 6.78 27.75
N GLU A 176 3.85 7.89 28.45
CA GLU A 176 5.20 8.38 28.77
C GLU A 176 6.03 7.33 29.52
N ASP A 177 5.42 6.62 30.47
CA ASP A 177 6.05 5.66 31.38
C ASP A 177 5.80 4.18 31.05
N GLY A 178 5.33 3.87 29.83
CA GLY A 178 5.10 2.49 29.39
C GLY A 178 6.13 1.93 28.40
N GLN A 179 5.96 0.64 28.09
CA GLN A 179 6.73 -0.04 27.05
C GLN A 179 6.39 0.53 25.67
N LYS A 180 7.43 0.80 24.86
CA LYS A 180 7.31 1.36 23.52
C LYS A 180 8.21 0.58 22.58
N VAL A 181 7.59 -0.15 21.66
CA VAL A 181 8.28 -1.03 20.73
C VAL A 181 7.71 -0.83 19.34
N ALA A 182 8.61 -0.61 18.37
CA ALA A 182 8.30 -0.76 16.96
C ALA A 182 8.71 -2.16 16.53
N TYR A 183 7.81 -2.87 15.84
CA TYR A 183 8.11 -4.17 15.27
C TYR A 183 8.45 -4.03 13.80
N LEU A 184 9.47 -4.76 13.37
CA LEU A 184 9.85 -4.85 11.98
C LEU A 184 9.55 -6.26 11.48
N SER A 185 8.61 -6.36 10.55
CA SER A 185 8.25 -7.63 9.92
C SER A 185 7.41 -7.38 8.67
N HIS A 186 7.68 -8.15 7.61
CA HIS A 186 6.93 -8.04 6.37
C HIS A 186 6.77 -9.39 5.68
N TRP A 187 5.53 -9.74 5.33
CA TRP A 187 5.22 -10.92 4.53
C TRP A 187 4.88 -10.51 3.09
N MET A 188 5.65 -11.04 2.15
CA MET A 188 5.74 -10.67 0.75
C MET A 188 4.95 -11.60 -0.19
N GLY A 189 4.07 -12.44 0.36
CA GLY A 189 3.23 -13.32 -0.45
C GLY A 189 4.03 -14.48 -1.06
N ASP A 190 4.01 -14.59 -2.38
CA ASP A 190 4.71 -15.64 -3.12
C ASP A 190 6.20 -15.35 -3.39
N PHE A 191 6.70 -14.16 -3.00
CA PHE A 191 8.12 -13.80 -3.14
C PHE A 191 9.03 -14.84 -2.46
N HIS A 192 10.01 -15.36 -3.19
CA HIS A 192 10.88 -16.40 -2.66
C HIS A 192 12.30 -16.32 -3.24
N THR A 193 13.27 -16.05 -2.39
CA THR A 193 14.70 -16.17 -2.70
C THR A 193 15.44 -16.96 -1.64
N GLU A 194 16.73 -17.25 -1.87
CA GLU A 194 17.60 -17.91 -0.88
C GLU A 194 17.61 -17.14 0.46
N THR A 195 17.61 -15.81 0.41
CA THR A 195 17.58 -14.95 1.59
C THR A 195 16.16 -14.79 2.16
N HIS A 196 15.17 -14.61 1.28
CA HIS A 196 13.78 -14.34 1.66
C HIS A 196 12.89 -15.53 1.30
N SER A 197 12.96 -16.60 2.09
CA SER A 197 12.18 -17.82 1.80
C SER A 197 10.73 -17.76 2.30
N ASN A 198 9.82 -18.27 1.48
CA ASN A 198 8.37 -18.43 1.72
C ASN A 198 7.62 -17.12 2.02
N GLY A 199 7.99 -16.04 1.33
CA GLY A 199 7.42 -14.71 1.51
C GLY A 199 7.90 -13.99 2.77
N GLY A 200 8.63 -14.65 3.67
CA GLY A 200 9.15 -14.04 4.89
C GLY A 200 10.35 -13.15 4.61
N LEU A 201 10.23 -11.85 4.90
CA LEU A 201 11.37 -10.93 4.91
C LEU A 201 12.41 -11.40 5.93
N ASN A 202 13.68 -11.35 5.53
CA ASN A 202 14.84 -11.62 6.37
C ASN A 202 15.58 -10.28 6.53
N LEU A 203 16.00 -9.96 7.76
CA LEU A 203 16.73 -8.74 8.10
C LEU A 203 18.02 -9.06 8.87
N ASP A 204 18.54 -10.29 8.75
CA ASP A 204 19.76 -10.70 9.45
C ASP A 204 20.97 -9.84 9.05
N ASP A 205 21.01 -9.35 7.80
CA ASP A 205 22.02 -8.41 7.29
C ASP A 205 21.89 -7.00 7.88
N LYS A 206 20.73 -6.67 8.45
CA LYS A 206 20.43 -5.41 9.15
C LYS A 206 20.52 -5.54 10.67
N ALA A 207 21.03 -6.65 11.20
CA ALA A 207 21.17 -6.84 12.65
C ALA A 207 21.97 -5.69 13.29
N GLY A 208 21.36 -5.00 14.27
CA GLY A 208 22.00 -3.85 14.91
C GLY A 208 21.96 -2.55 14.12
N ALA A 209 21.22 -2.48 12.99
CA ALA A 209 20.98 -1.23 12.28
C ALA A 209 20.38 -0.17 13.20
N GLU A 210 20.74 1.10 12.95
CA GLU A 210 20.27 2.20 13.77
C GLU A 210 18.75 2.38 13.62
N CYS A 211 18.09 2.47 14.77
CA CYS A 211 16.69 2.84 14.87
C CYS A 211 16.59 4.20 15.56
N ARG A 212 15.82 5.10 14.97
CA ARG A 212 15.70 6.49 15.40
C ARG A 212 14.25 6.84 15.63
N VAL A 213 13.95 7.48 16.76
CA VAL A 213 12.68 8.20 16.94
C VAL A 213 12.91 9.60 16.39
N LEU A 214 12.14 9.97 15.38
CA LEU A 214 12.18 11.29 14.77
C LEU A 214 10.98 12.09 15.23
N ASP A 215 11.20 13.35 15.58
CA ASP A 215 10.12 14.32 15.72
C ASP A 215 9.38 14.47 14.38
N TYR A 216 8.05 14.46 14.41
CA TYR A 216 7.24 14.38 13.19
C TYR A 216 7.32 15.65 12.32
N GLU A 217 7.45 16.83 12.93
CA GLU A 217 7.51 18.09 12.19
C GLU A 217 8.92 18.34 11.65
N SER A 218 9.93 18.32 12.52
CA SER A 218 11.31 18.66 12.19
C SER A 218 12.07 17.53 11.47
N ARG A 219 11.64 16.27 11.65
CA ARG A 219 12.34 15.06 11.22
C ARG A 219 13.72 14.88 11.86
N GLU A 220 13.99 15.58 12.95
CA GLU A 220 15.22 15.42 13.72
C GLU A 220 15.13 14.20 14.64
N ALA A 221 16.25 13.48 14.76
CA ALA A 221 16.32 12.32 15.63
C ALA A 221 16.43 12.77 17.10
N VAL A 222 15.38 12.50 17.88
CA VAL A 222 15.28 12.83 19.31
C VAL A 222 15.67 11.66 20.21
N PHE A 223 15.70 10.44 19.67
CA PHE A 223 16.17 9.24 20.35
C PHE A 223 16.79 8.27 19.37
N ARG A 224 17.77 7.48 19.84
CA ARG A 224 18.52 6.51 19.04
C ARG A 224 18.69 5.21 19.80
N THR A 225 18.53 4.10 19.11
CA THR A 225 18.71 2.74 19.58
C THR A 225 19.07 1.86 18.38
N THR A 226 19.04 0.54 18.52
CA THR A 226 19.27 -0.39 17.42
C THR A 226 18.18 -1.44 17.33
N ILE A 227 18.01 -2.01 16.13
CA ILE A 227 17.10 -3.15 15.97
C ILE A 227 17.75 -4.45 16.44
N LYS A 228 16.95 -5.35 16.99
CA LYS A 228 17.37 -6.71 17.37
C LYS A 228 16.30 -7.74 17.02
N LYS A 229 16.72 -8.98 16.77
CA LYS A 229 15.82 -10.08 16.45
C LYS A 229 15.01 -10.42 17.70
N ARG A 230 13.68 -10.42 17.57
CA ARG A 230 12.75 -10.80 18.65
C ARG A 230 12.35 -12.26 18.53
N MET A 231 12.03 -12.70 17.31
CA MET A 231 11.55 -14.05 17.02
C MET A 231 11.81 -14.40 15.57
N GLY A 232 12.35 -15.59 15.29
CA GLY A 232 12.50 -16.12 13.95
C GLY A 232 11.20 -16.72 13.40
N LYS A 233 11.04 -16.73 12.07
CA LYS A 233 9.85 -17.26 11.38
C LYS A 233 9.57 -18.76 11.60
N ASN A 234 10.59 -19.51 12.03
CA ASN A 234 10.47 -20.93 12.33
C ASN A 234 10.31 -21.20 13.83
N GLU A 235 10.31 -20.16 14.65
CA GLU A 235 10.02 -20.29 16.08
C GLU A 235 8.50 -20.39 16.26
N ARG A 236 8.09 -21.44 16.97
CA ARG A 236 6.68 -21.71 17.24
C ARG A 236 6.14 -20.74 18.28
N GLU A 237 5.08 -20.01 17.93
CA GLU A 237 4.41 -19.06 18.82
C GLU A 237 3.04 -19.55 19.30
N THR A 238 2.46 -20.53 18.61
CA THR A 238 1.17 -21.11 18.98
C THR A 238 1.22 -22.64 19.07
N ALA A 239 0.38 -23.21 19.92
CA ALA A 239 0.17 -24.65 19.98
C ALA A 239 -0.70 -25.16 18.81
N SER A 240 -1.37 -24.29 18.06
CA SER A 240 -2.14 -24.69 16.87
C SER A 240 -1.22 -25.18 15.74
N ASP A 241 -1.67 -26.22 15.03
CA ASP A 241 -1.04 -26.72 13.81
C ASP A 241 -1.69 -26.12 12.53
N ASP A 242 -2.63 -25.18 12.66
CA ASP A 242 -3.28 -24.49 11.53
C ASP A 242 -2.33 -23.53 10.80
N PHE A 243 -1.18 -23.23 11.40
CA PHE A 243 -0.18 -22.30 10.88
C PHE A 243 1.13 -23.04 10.57
N PRO A 244 1.79 -22.76 9.43
CA PRO A 244 3.10 -23.32 9.15
C PRO A 244 4.07 -23.04 10.29
N SER A 245 4.78 -24.07 10.75
CA SER A 245 5.69 -24.01 11.92
C SER A 245 5.04 -23.52 13.23
N GLY A 246 3.71 -23.43 13.30
CA GLY A 246 3.00 -22.80 14.41
C GLY A 246 3.36 -21.32 14.59
N ASN A 247 3.59 -20.61 13.47
CA ASN A 247 3.91 -19.18 13.40
C ASN A 247 2.86 -18.44 12.53
N TYR A 248 2.17 -17.46 13.12
CA TYR A 248 1.17 -16.59 12.50
C TYR A 248 1.76 -15.68 11.43
N THR A 249 3.01 -15.25 11.57
CA THR A 249 3.60 -14.23 10.70
C THR A 249 4.31 -14.80 9.48
N ASN A 250 4.86 -16.02 9.60
CA ASN A 250 5.73 -16.65 8.58
C ASN A 250 6.88 -15.74 8.09
N ALA A 251 7.27 -14.76 8.90
CA ALA A 251 8.35 -13.82 8.65
C ALA A 251 9.11 -13.58 9.95
N ASP A 252 10.37 -13.15 9.86
CA ASP A 252 11.10 -12.80 11.06
C ASP A 252 10.46 -11.55 11.70
N VAL A 253 10.48 -11.51 13.03
CA VAL A 253 10.06 -10.35 13.81
C VAL A 253 11.28 -9.76 14.50
N TRP A 254 11.53 -8.51 14.17
CA TRP A 254 12.57 -7.68 14.78
C TRP A 254 11.91 -6.59 15.61
N GLU A 255 12.64 -6.03 16.56
CA GLU A 255 12.14 -4.96 17.41
C GLU A 255 13.13 -3.81 17.53
N CYS A 256 12.57 -2.61 17.61
CA CYS A 256 13.23 -1.40 18.09
C CYS A 256 12.53 -0.97 19.38
N ASP A 257 13.22 -1.14 20.50
CA ASP A 257 12.73 -0.73 21.82
C ASP A 257 13.20 0.70 22.12
N PHE A 258 12.24 1.61 22.26
CA PHE A 258 12.46 3.01 22.60
C PHE A 258 11.71 3.40 23.88
N SER A 259 11.46 2.43 24.77
CA SER A 259 10.72 2.64 26.03
C SER A 259 11.38 3.68 26.95
N ALA A 260 12.70 3.87 26.83
CA ALA A 260 13.45 4.87 27.57
C ALA A 260 13.16 6.33 27.14
N PHE A 261 12.52 6.53 25.98
CA PHE A 261 12.07 7.84 25.52
C PHE A 261 10.67 8.15 26.05
N ALA A 262 10.52 9.29 26.71
CA ALA A 262 9.31 9.66 27.46
C ALA A 262 8.84 11.09 27.21
N ILE A 263 9.46 11.81 26.26
CA ILE A 263 9.08 13.20 25.97
C ILE A 263 7.76 13.19 25.19
N PRO A 264 6.69 13.85 25.66
CA PRO A 264 5.44 13.91 24.93
C PRO A 264 5.57 14.61 23.58
N GLY A 265 4.80 14.18 22.58
CA GLY A 265 4.86 14.74 21.22
C GLY A 265 4.42 13.74 20.13
N GLU A 266 4.52 14.16 18.87
CA GLU A 266 4.22 13.33 17.71
C GLU A 266 5.52 12.89 17.02
N TYR A 267 5.64 11.60 16.74
CA TYR A 267 6.88 10.98 16.30
C TYR A 267 6.68 9.95 15.19
N VAL A 268 7.76 9.60 14.50
CA VAL A 268 7.88 8.38 13.70
C VAL A 268 9.10 7.58 14.12
N VAL A 269 9.07 6.27 13.94
CA VAL A 269 10.26 5.42 14.08
C VAL A 269 10.84 5.18 12.69
N ALA A 270 12.08 5.59 12.47
CA ALA A 270 12.84 5.37 11.24
C ALA A 270 13.97 4.36 11.47
N VAL A 271 14.19 3.46 10.51
CA VAL A 271 15.27 2.48 10.54
C VAL A 271 16.10 2.56 9.27
N ASP A 272 17.42 2.56 9.46
CA ASP A 272 18.39 2.67 8.37
C ASP A 272 18.21 1.55 7.34
N GLY A 273 18.21 1.93 6.06
CA GLY A 273 17.98 1.00 4.96
C GLY A 273 16.58 0.39 4.92
N ILE A 274 15.58 0.96 5.61
CA ILE A 274 14.20 0.45 5.59
C ILE A 274 13.20 1.57 5.29
N GLY A 275 13.19 2.62 6.11
CA GLY A 275 12.18 3.68 6.07
C GLY A 275 11.59 3.94 7.45
N HIS A 276 10.44 4.62 7.50
CA HIS A 276 9.78 4.96 8.76
C HIS A 276 8.35 4.43 8.90
N SER A 277 7.86 4.41 10.15
CA SER A 277 6.50 4.01 10.52
C SER A 277 5.44 5.06 10.14
N PHE A 278 4.17 4.73 10.36
CA PHE A 278 3.15 5.78 10.52
C PHE A 278 3.45 6.66 11.75
N PRO A 279 2.97 7.92 11.77
CA PRO A 279 3.08 8.77 12.94
C PRO A 279 2.32 8.19 14.13
N PHE A 280 2.77 8.53 15.33
CA PHE A 280 2.14 8.16 16.59
C PHE A 280 2.44 9.21 17.66
N GLU A 281 1.61 9.28 18.68
CA GLU A 281 1.78 10.18 19.82
C GLU A 281 2.48 9.48 21.01
N ILE A 282 3.29 10.22 21.76
CA ILE A 282 3.68 9.86 23.12
C ILE A 282 3.02 10.85 24.08
N GLY A 283 2.31 10.34 25.09
CA GLY A 283 1.63 11.17 26.08
C GLY A 283 0.73 10.35 27.00
N ASN A 284 0.37 10.90 28.17
CA ASN A 284 -0.46 10.18 29.13
C ASN A 284 -1.95 10.09 28.73
N ASP A 285 -2.42 10.93 27.80
CA ASP A 285 -3.81 10.96 27.33
C ASP A 285 -4.04 10.29 25.96
N VAL A 286 -3.04 9.61 25.39
CA VAL A 286 -3.10 9.02 24.03
C VAL A 286 -4.27 8.07 23.80
N THR A 287 -4.76 7.41 24.85
CA THR A 287 -5.90 6.47 24.75
C THR A 287 -7.26 7.14 24.89
N ARG A 288 -7.31 8.44 25.25
CA ARG A 288 -8.55 9.16 25.56
C ARG A 288 -9.48 9.24 24.35
N GLU A 289 -8.94 9.55 23.17
CA GLU A 289 -9.74 9.64 21.94
C GLU A 289 -10.28 8.27 21.51
N ALA A 290 -9.42 7.24 21.50
CA ALA A 290 -9.81 5.88 21.20
C ALA A 290 -10.92 5.38 22.15
N PHE A 291 -10.79 5.67 23.45
CA PHE A 291 -11.83 5.38 24.44
C PHE A 291 -13.14 6.11 24.16
N TYR A 292 -13.06 7.42 23.85
CA TYR A 292 -14.24 8.23 23.52
C TYR A 292 -15.02 7.65 22.34
N TYR A 293 -14.35 7.33 21.23
CA TYR A 293 -15.03 6.75 20.06
C TYR A 293 -15.53 5.33 20.29
N ALA A 294 -14.81 4.50 21.06
CA ALA A 294 -15.31 3.18 21.45
C ALA A 294 -16.63 3.30 22.24
N MET A 295 -16.72 4.22 23.19
CA MET A 295 -17.94 4.47 23.96
C MET A 295 -19.04 5.13 23.12
N LYS A 296 -18.69 6.07 22.22
CA LYS A 296 -19.63 6.68 21.27
C LYS A 296 -20.23 5.63 20.32
N GLY A 297 -19.43 4.64 19.91
CA GLY A 297 -19.90 3.49 19.14
C GLY A 297 -21.01 2.71 19.84
N LEU A 298 -20.89 2.45 21.15
CA LEU A 298 -21.94 1.80 21.94
C LEU A 298 -23.23 2.64 22.02
N LEU A 299 -23.11 3.96 22.13
CA LEU A 299 -24.27 4.85 22.06
C LEU A 299 -24.97 4.76 20.69
N TRP A 300 -24.20 4.72 19.61
CA TRP A 300 -24.74 4.64 18.25
C TRP A 300 -25.41 3.30 17.93
N GLN A 301 -25.01 2.22 18.60
CA GLN A 301 -25.66 0.92 18.48
C GLN A 301 -26.95 0.77 19.31
N ARG A 302 -27.34 1.77 20.12
CA ARG A 302 -28.61 1.71 20.87
C ARG A 302 -29.82 1.71 19.93
N GLN A 303 -30.80 0.87 20.25
CA GLN A 303 -32.10 0.81 19.59
C GLN A 303 -33.20 1.41 20.48
N GLY A 304 -34.28 1.88 19.87
CA GLY A 304 -35.47 2.37 20.59
C GLY A 304 -35.35 3.76 21.20
N ILE A 305 -34.33 4.53 20.82
CA ILE A 305 -34.16 5.94 21.22
C ILE A 305 -33.98 6.81 19.97
N ALA A 306 -34.44 8.05 20.05
CA ALA A 306 -34.02 9.06 19.08
C ALA A 306 -32.55 9.40 19.33
N VAL A 307 -31.73 9.33 18.29
CA VAL A 307 -30.35 9.81 18.30
C VAL A 307 -30.26 10.90 17.24
N GLU A 308 -29.95 12.12 17.66
CA GLU A 308 -29.67 13.19 16.72
C GLU A 308 -28.35 12.89 16.02
N VAL A 309 -28.40 12.83 14.70
CA VAL A 309 -27.21 12.60 13.86
C VAL A 309 -26.47 13.92 13.79
N GLU A 310 -25.21 13.93 14.23
CA GLU A 310 -24.38 15.12 14.05
C GLU A 310 -24.31 15.45 12.55
N PRO A 311 -24.42 16.72 12.15
CA PRO A 311 -24.22 17.12 10.77
C PRO A 311 -22.95 16.48 10.20
N ASP A 312 -23.05 15.97 8.97
CA ASP A 312 -21.95 15.30 8.23
C ASP A 312 -21.49 13.93 8.77
N SER A 313 -22.19 13.35 9.76
CA SER A 313 -21.89 11.98 10.21
C SER A 313 -22.65 10.92 9.40
N ILE A 314 -21.91 9.99 8.77
CA ILE A 314 -22.47 8.81 8.10
C ILE A 314 -22.62 7.71 9.14
N ARG A 315 -23.86 7.32 9.46
CA ARG A 315 -24.12 6.14 10.29
C ARG A 315 -23.86 4.88 9.47
N PRO A 316 -22.99 3.95 9.92
CA PRO A 316 -23.00 2.59 9.41
C PRO A 316 -24.39 2.00 9.65
N ARG A 317 -24.98 1.36 8.63
CA ARG A 317 -26.23 0.61 8.78
C ARG A 317 -26.04 -0.59 9.70
#